data_AF-A0A2H3JD59-F1
#
_entry.id   AF-A0A2H3JD59-F1
#
_cell.length_a   1.000
_cell.length_b   1.000
_cell.length_c   1.000
_cell.angle_alpha   90.00
_cell.angle_beta   90.00
_cell.angle_gamma   90.00
#
_symmetry.space_group_name_H-M   'P 1'
#
loop_
_entity.id
_entity.type
_entity.pdbx_description
1 polymer ?
#
loop_
_entity_poly.entity_id
_entity_poly.type
_entity_poly.pdbx_seq_one_letter_code
_entity_poly.pdbx_strand_id
1 'polypeptide(L)'
;MILNLLVRGAGLTLNVHGLKVRGLALDPHCHGRRRGERWAAGFATQRELFEWVATSRLFDARRVAPTDRVLGRGAQRREMYQSFLEHARARAGSGAPPAGITQDDALRFFGRDAEHAALLRASRVKQHARETFAGRRIEEWTGMHGLPVKWVMDAARRKLEREAAAAHSSLTGVPAMPADGKSALSRYEPFAMCAWEVALSEMSVDEVRSLVLEVKGEMERTGEFEALWEKERERKASKQKVAQE
;
A
#
# COMPACT_ATOMS: atom_id res chain seq x y z
N MET A 1 -21.46 -7.04 -4.90
CA MET A 1 -21.69 -6.43 -6.23
C MET A 1 -22.61 -5.20 -6.14
N ILE A 2 -23.77 -5.28 -5.45
CA ILE A 2 -24.63 -4.12 -5.16
C ILE A 2 -23.88 -3.07 -4.31
N LEU A 3 -23.17 -3.50 -3.27
CA LEU A 3 -22.37 -2.60 -2.43
C LEU A 3 -21.29 -1.82 -3.19
N ASN A 4 -20.84 -2.30 -4.35
CA ASN A 4 -19.90 -1.56 -5.19
C ASN A 4 -20.51 -0.25 -5.71
N LEU A 5 -21.83 -0.21 -5.91
CA LEU A 5 -22.52 0.98 -6.39
C LEU A 5 -22.50 2.12 -5.36
N LEU A 6 -22.48 1.79 -4.07
CA LEU A 6 -22.39 2.78 -2.98
C LEU A 6 -21.08 3.56 -3.01
N VAL A 7 -20.01 2.90 -3.40
CA VAL A 7 -18.64 3.44 -3.29
C VAL A 7 -18.12 3.98 -4.62
N ARG A 8 -18.73 3.57 -5.73
CA ARG A 8 -18.32 3.98 -7.08
C ARG A 8 -18.44 5.49 -7.29
N GLY A 9 -19.48 6.12 -6.74
CA GLY A 9 -19.65 7.57 -6.79
C GLY A 9 -18.55 8.35 -6.04
N ALA A 10 -17.81 7.68 -5.16
CA ALA A 10 -16.68 8.21 -4.42
C ALA A 10 -15.31 7.80 -5.02
N GLY A 11 -15.30 7.24 -6.24
CA GLY A 11 -14.06 6.80 -6.92
C GLY A 11 -13.47 5.48 -6.41
N LEU A 12 -14.18 4.77 -5.53
CA LEU A 12 -13.75 3.50 -4.94
C LEU A 12 -14.36 2.31 -5.68
N THR A 13 -13.80 1.12 -5.49
CA THR A 13 -14.31 -0.14 -6.05
C THR A 13 -14.35 -1.21 -4.97
N LEU A 14 -15.53 -1.72 -4.62
CA LEU A 14 -15.68 -2.82 -3.68
C LEU A 14 -15.85 -4.14 -4.43
N ASN A 15 -14.97 -5.10 -4.19
CA ASN A 15 -15.05 -6.45 -4.74
C ASN A 15 -15.16 -7.51 -3.62
N VAL A 16 -15.17 -8.79 -3.98
CA VAL A 16 -15.18 -9.90 -3.02
C VAL A 16 -13.92 -9.96 -2.13
N HIS A 17 -12.86 -9.24 -2.55
CA HIS A 17 -11.59 -9.10 -1.85
C HIS A 17 -11.48 -7.74 -1.13
N GLY A 18 -12.60 -7.08 -0.83
CA GLY A 18 -12.60 -5.83 -0.07
C GLY A 18 -12.69 -4.54 -0.91
N LEU A 19 -12.46 -3.42 -0.23
CA LEU A 19 -12.59 -2.07 -0.78
C LEU A 19 -11.29 -1.69 -1.46
N LYS A 20 -11.30 -1.27 -2.71
CA LYS A 20 -10.13 -0.79 -3.45
C LYS A 20 -10.25 0.70 -3.70
N VAL A 21 -9.17 1.42 -3.43
CA VAL A 21 -9.00 2.80 -3.90
C VAL A 21 -8.34 2.72 -5.27
N ARG A 22 -8.80 3.48 -6.27
CA ARG A 22 -8.13 3.49 -7.58
C ARG A 22 -6.66 3.87 -7.39
N GLY A 23 -5.74 3.01 -7.84
CA GLY A 23 -4.29 3.18 -7.67
C GLY A 23 -3.70 2.59 -6.38
N LEU A 24 -4.52 2.20 -5.40
CA LEU A 24 -4.07 1.57 -4.15
C LEU A 24 -4.98 0.39 -3.79
N ALA A 25 -4.48 -0.84 -3.99
CA ALA A 25 -5.19 -2.04 -3.57
C ALA A 25 -5.04 -2.19 -2.05
N LEU A 26 -6.10 -1.92 -1.29
CA LEU A 26 -6.18 -2.27 0.13
C LEU A 26 -6.28 -3.80 0.29
N ASP A 27 -5.80 -4.31 1.43
CA ASP A 27 -5.70 -5.74 1.68
C ASP A 27 -7.08 -6.38 1.95
N PRO A 28 -7.45 -7.49 1.27
CA PRO A 28 -8.65 -8.27 1.59
C PRO A 28 -8.74 -8.77 3.05
N HIS A 29 -7.60 -8.98 3.73
CA HIS A 29 -7.54 -9.70 5.00
C HIS A 29 -7.59 -8.80 6.24
N CYS A 30 -7.62 -7.48 6.08
CA CYS A 30 -7.96 -6.58 7.17
C CYS A 30 -9.46 -6.70 7.48
N HIS A 31 -9.90 -7.78 8.11
CA HIS A 31 -11.24 -7.90 8.68
C HIS A 31 -11.29 -7.11 9.98
N GLY A 32 -11.28 -5.79 9.87
CA GLY A 32 -11.83 -4.93 10.91
C GLY A 32 -13.28 -5.34 11.14
N ARG A 33 -13.51 -6.21 12.14
CA ARG A 33 -14.85 -6.54 12.66
C ARG A 33 -15.46 -5.29 13.29
N ARG A 34 -15.79 -4.26 12.52
CA ARG A 34 -16.63 -3.15 13.02
C ARG A 34 -17.58 -2.68 11.92
N ARG A 35 -18.85 -3.01 12.16
CA ARG A 35 -20.10 -2.85 11.38
C ARG A 35 -20.36 -3.90 10.29
N GLY A 36 -21.44 -4.66 10.34
CA GLY A 36 -22.51 -4.72 11.34
C GLY A 36 -23.01 -6.14 11.46
N GLU A 37 -23.37 -6.54 12.69
CA GLU A 37 -23.98 -7.83 13.01
C GLU A 37 -25.06 -8.19 11.99
N ARG A 38 -25.80 -7.20 11.48
CA ARG A 38 -26.80 -7.40 10.43
C ARG A 38 -26.26 -7.97 9.12
N TRP A 39 -25.13 -7.47 8.61
CA TRP A 39 -24.53 -8.02 7.38
C TRP A 39 -24.05 -9.45 7.60
N ALA A 40 -23.43 -9.72 8.75
CA ALA A 40 -22.95 -11.06 9.11
C ALA A 40 -24.10 -12.05 9.38
N ALA A 41 -25.22 -11.57 9.92
CA ALA A 41 -26.44 -12.35 10.15
C ALA A 41 -27.17 -12.73 8.85
N GLY A 42 -26.85 -12.07 7.72
CA GLY A 42 -27.53 -12.26 6.46
C GLY A 42 -28.89 -11.57 6.38
N PHE A 43 -29.55 -11.71 5.22
CA PHE A 43 -30.87 -11.13 4.94
C PHE A 43 -31.82 -12.25 4.52
N ALA A 44 -33.06 -12.21 5.00
CA ALA A 44 -34.05 -13.21 4.66
C ALA A 44 -34.54 -13.06 3.21
N THR A 45 -34.54 -11.84 2.69
CA THR A 45 -34.99 -11.54 1.31
C THR A 45 -34.09 -10.52 0.63
N GLN A 46 -34.11 -10.51 -0.72
CA GLN A 46 -33.42 -9.48 -1.50
C GLN A 46 -33.96 -8.08 -1.20
N ARG A 47 -35.28 -7.95 -1.00
CA ARG A 47 -35.91 -6.67 -0.65
C ARG A 47 -35.38 -6.10 0.66
N GLU A 48 -35.19 -6.95 1.66
CA GLU A 48 -34.63 -6.55 2.94
C GLU A 48 -33.19 -6.03 2.80
N LEU A 49 -32.37 -6.71 1.99
CA LEU A 49 -31.04 -6.23 1.63
C LEU A 49 -31.10 -4.86 0.96
N PHE A 50 -32.05 -4.65 0.03
CA PHE A 50 -32.18 -3.39 -0.70
C PHE A 50 -32.58 -2.23 0.21
N GLU A 51 -33.56 -2.45 1.11
CA GLU A 51 -33.95 -1.46 2.11
C GLU A 51 -32.79 -1.13 3.04
N TRP A 52 -32.07 -2.15 3.53
CA TRP A 52 -30.89 -1.93 4.36
C TRP A 52 -29.82 -1.11 3.62
N VAL A 53 -29.52 -1.42 2.37
CA VAL A 53 -28.60 -0.63 1.53
C VAL A 53 -29.11 0.82 1.38
N ALA A 54 -30.43 1.01 1.20
CA ALA A 54 -31.04 2.32 1.06
C ALA A 54 -30.98 3.17 2.34
N THR A 55 -30.81 2.55 3.51
CA THR A 55 -30.55 3.28 4.77
C THR A 55 -29.13 3.85 4.86
N SER A 56 -28.21 3.42 3.99
CA SER A 56 -26.84 3.92 3.98
C SER A 56 -26.79 5.36 3.50
N ARG A 57 -26.06 6.21 4.22
CA ARG A 57 -25.73 7.58 3.77
C ARG A 57 -24.96 7.63 2.45
N LEU A 58 -24.35 6.51 2.04
CA LEU A 58 -23.63 6.39 0.77
C LEU A 58 -24.55 6.01 -0.40
N PHE A 59 -25.82 5.73 -0.13
CA PHE A 59 -26.77 5.37 -1.17
C PHE A 59 -27.41 6.63 -1.76
N ASP A 60 -27.14 6.86 -3.05
CA ASP A 60 -27.84 7.87 -3.85
C ASP A 60 -28.56 7.18 -5.00
N ALA A 61 -29.87 7.02 -4.86
CA ALA A 61 -30.75 6.41 -5.84
C ALA A 61 -30.61 7.05 -7.25
N ARG A 62 -30.41 8.38 -7.31
CA ARG A 62 -30.30 9.12 -8.57
C ARG A 62 -28.96 8.90 -9.27
N ARG A 63 -27.90 8.57 -8.52
CA ARG A 63 -26.61 8.17 -9.11
C ARG A 63 -26.61 6.72 -9.56
N VAL A 64 -27.34 5.85 -8.86
CA VAL A 64 -27.42 4.42 -9.18
C VAL A 64 -28.30 4.16 -10.41
N ALA A 65 -29.47 4.79 -10.47
CA ALA A 65 -30.48 4.56 -11.51
C ALA A 65 -30.03 4.77 -12.98
N PRO A 66 -29.19 5.77 -13.33
CA PRO A 66 -28.77 6.04 -14.71
C PRO A 66 -27.69 5.09 -15.27
N THR A 67 -27.09 4.25 -14.42
CA THR A 67 -25.91 3.43 -14.78
C THR A 67 -26.19 2.35 -15.85
N ASP A 68 -27.45 2.17 -16.25
CA ASP A 68 -27.90 1.10 -17.15
C ASP A 68 -27.39 1.26 -18.59
N ARG A 69 -27.10 2.49 -19.03
CA ARG A 69 -26.72 2.75 -20.44
C ARG A 69 -25.31 2.28 -20.83
N VAL A 70 -24.43 2.01 -19.87
CA VAL A 70 -22.99 1.74 -20.12
C VAL A 70 -22.61 0.28 -19.86
N LEU A 71 -23.52 -0.52 -19.31
CA LEU A 71 -23.25 -1.93 -19.08
C LEU A 71 -23.43 -2.71 -20.40
N GLY A 72 -22.31 -2.88 -21.12
CA GLY A 72 -22.24 -3.68 -22.33
C GLY A 72 -22.82 -5.10 -22.14
N ARG A 73 -23.04 -5.81 -23.26
CA ARG A 73 -23.78 -7.07 -23.43
C ARG A 73 -23.53 -8.21 -22.40
N GLY A 74 -22.54 -8.10 -21.52
CA GLY A 74 -22.27 -9.04 -20.42
C GLY A 74 -23.07 -8.83 -19.13
N ALA A 75 -23.84 -7.74 -18.97
CA ALA A 75 -24.62 -7.47 -17.74
C ALA A 75 -25.99 -8.17 -17.68
N GLN A 76 -26.38 -8.88 -18.74
CA GLN A 76 -27.70 -9.47 -18.93
C GLN A 76 -28.00 -10.67 -18.01
N ARG A 77 -27.09 -11.06 -17.11
CA ARG A 77 -27.17 -12.32 -16.33
C ARG A 77 -27.25 -12.17 -14.80
N ARG A 78 -27.54 -10.99 -14.24
CA ARG A 78 -27.63 -10.84 -12.77
C ARG A 78 -28.98 -10.27 -12.36
N GLU A 79 -29.98 -11.14 -12.24
CA GLU A 79 -31.37 -10.82 -11.84
C GLU A 79 -31.42 -9.93 -10.60
N MET A 80 -30.70 -10.29 -9.53
CA MET A 80 -30.64 -9.50 -8.28
C MET A 80 -30.15 -8.06 -8.50
N TYR A 81 -29.22 -7.85 -9.43
CA TYR A 81 -28.72 -6.50 -9.72
C TYR A 81 -29.78 -5.67 -10.45
N GLN A 82 -30.51 -6.27 -11.38
CA GLN A 82 -31.61 -5.61 -12.08
C GLN A 82 -32.73 -5.23 -11.12
N SER A 83 -33.14 -6.15 -10.22
CA SER A 83 -34.13 -5.86 -9.17
C SER A 83 -33.68 -4.73 -8.24
N PHE A 84 -32.38 -4.61 -7.95
CA PHE A 84 -31.84 -3.49 -7.17
C PHE A 84 -31.90 -2.17 -7.94
N LEU A 85 -31.61 -2.16 -9.25
CA LEU A 85 -31.74 -0.97 -10.08
C LEU A 85 -33.19 -0.49 -10.18
N GLU A 86 -34.15 -1.42 -10.31
CA GLU A 86 -35.58 -1.11 -10.26
C GLU A 86 -35.98 -0.49 -8.93
N HIS A 87 -35.53 -1.08 -7.81
CA HIS A 87 -35.74 -0.52 -6.47
C HIS A 87 -35.15 0.89 -6.35
N ALA A 88 -33.93 1.12 -6.85
CA ALA A 88 -33.31 2.44 -6.83
C ALA A 88 -34.08 3.45 -7.70
N ARG A 89 -34.58 3.07 -8.88
CA ARG A 89 -35.40 3.94 -9.74
C ARG A 89 -36.69 4.35 -9.05
N ALA A 90 -37.38 3.43 -8.39
CA ALA A 90 -38.60 3.71 -7.64
C ALA A 90 -38.36 4.75 -6.52
N ARG A 91 -37.19 4.71 -5.87
CA ARG A 91 -36.82 5.69 -4.83
C ARG A 91 -36.25 7.00 -5.36
N ALA A 92 -35.73 7.04 -6.58
CA ALA A 92 -35.10 8.24 -7.13
C ALA A 92 -36.05 9.45 -7.20
N GLY A 93 -37.36 9.20 -7.31
CA GLY A 93 -38.41 10.22 -7.33
C GLY A 93 -38.89 10.71 -5.97
N SER A 94 -38.52 10.08 -4.85
CA SER A 94 -39.15 10.30 -3.54
C SER A 94 -38.32 11.07 -2.51
N GLY A 95 -37.22 11.73 -2.89
CA GLY A 95 -36.39 12.47 -1.93
C GLY A 95 -35.50 13.55 -2.54
N ALA A 96 -35.08 14.50 -1.69
CA ALA A 96 -34.04 15.47 -2.01
C ALA A 96 -32.69 14.75 -2.21
N PRO A 97 -31.83 15.22 -3.13
CA PRO A 97 -30.52 14.60 -3.33
C PRO A 97 -29.69 14.74 -2.03
N PRO A 98 -29.00 13.68 -1.60
CA PRO A 98 -28.06 13.80 -0.48
C PRO A 98 -26.94 14.78 -0.86
N ALA A 99 -26.37 15.45 0.14
CA ALA A 99 -25.13 16.19 -0.04
C ALA A 99 -24.06 15.28 -0.69
N GLY A 100 -23.20 15.86 -1.53
CA GLY A 100 -22.24 15.08 -2.32
C GLY A 100 -21.42 14.11 -1.47
N ILE A 101 -21.51 12.82 -1.77
CA ILE A 101 -20.77 11.76 -1.08
C ILE A 101 -19.28 11.90 -1.40
N THR A 102 -18.45 12.11 -0.37
CA THR A 102 -17.00 12.20 -0.50
C THR A 102 -16.32 10.84 -0.34
N GLN A 103 -15.04 10.73 -0.76
CA GLN A 103 -14.22 9.54 -0.50
C GLN A 103 -14.05 9.28 1.01
N ASP A 104 -13.86 10.34 1.80
CA ASP A 104 -13.69 10.24 3.25
C ASP A 104 -14.95 9.72 3.94
N ASP A 105 -16.13 10.08 3.43
CA ASP A 105 -17.39 9.54 3.93
C ASP A 105 -17.50 8.03 3.71
N ALA A 106 -17.07 7.57 2.54
CA ALA A 106 -17.03 6.15 2.25
C ALA A 106 -16.02 5.43 3.16
N LEU A 107 -14.79 5.93 3.25
CA LEU A 107 -13.75 5.34 4.11
C LEU A 107 -14.18 5.27 5.58
N ARG A 108 -14.74 6.36 6.13
CA ARG A 108 -15.27 6.40 7.51
C ARG A 108 -16.44 5.44 7.68
N PHE A 109 -17.31 5.32 6.68
CA PHE A 109 -18.45 4.40 6.72
C PHE A 109 -17.99 2.93 6.78
N PHE A 110 -16.93 2.56 6.06
CA PHE A 110 -16.35 1.21 6.11
C PHE A 110 -15.33 1.00 7.23
N GLY A 111 -15.06 2.02 8.06
CA GLY A 111 -14.02 1.94 9.10
C GLY A 111 -12.62 1.71 8.55
N ARG A 112 -12.31 2.31 7.39
CA ARG A 112 -11.04 2.16 6.64
C ARG A 112 -10.20 3.43 6.60
N ASP A 113 -10.57 4.43 7.38
CA ASP A 113 -9.85 5.70 7.49
C ASP A 113 -8.42 5.52 7.99
N ALA A 114 -8.22 4.73 9.06
CA ALA A 114 -6.89 4.44 9.60
C ALA A 114 -6.02 3.67 8.60
N GLU A 115 -6.58 2.68 7.92
CA GLU A 115 -5.86 1.89 6.91
C GLU A 115 -5.46 2.77 5.71
N HIS A 116 -6.39 3.59 5.21
CA HIS A 116 -6.10 4.53 4.14
C HIS A 116 -5.02 5.56 4.53
N ALA A 117 -5.08 6.09 5.75
CA ALA A 117 -4.05 7.00 6.26
C ALA A 117 -2.68 6.31 6.33
N ALA A 118 -2.62 5.06 6.80
CA ALA A 118 -1.40 4.26 6.79
C ALA A 118 -0.88 4.03 5.35
N LEU A 119 -1.76 3.79 4.38
CA LEU A 119 -1.37 3.64 2.98
C LEU A 119 -0.72 4.90 2.42
N LEU A 120 -1.36 6.04 2.63
CA LEU A 120 -0.85 7.32 2.16
C LEU A 120 0.50 7.64 2.80
N ARG A 121 0.65 7.36 4.09
CA ARG A 121 1.93 7.49 4.80
C ARG A 121 2.99 6.59 4.16
N ALA A 122 2.71 5.30 4.00
CA ALA A 122 3.66 4.35 3.40
C ALA A 122 4.07 4.74 1.97
N SER A 123 3.11 5.21 1.16
CA SER A 123 3.38 5.70 -0.18
C SER A 123 4.31 6.92 -0.17
N ARG A 124 4.06 7.89 0.71
CA ARG A 124 4.91 9.10 0.85
C ARG A 124 6.33 8.75 1.30
N VAL A 125 6.46 7.88 2.29
CA VAL A 125 7.77 7.40 2.80
C VAL A 125 8.56 6.71 1.69
N LYS A 126 7.95 5.76 0.98
CA LYS A 126 8.59 5.04 -0.12
C LYS A 126 8.95 5.96 -1.29
N GLN A 127 8.09 6.93 -1.62
CA GLN A 127 8.37 7.90 -2.66
C GLN A 127 9.57 8.78 -2.28
N HIS A 128 9.57 9.35 -1.08
CA HIS A 128 10.68 10.16 -0.59
C HIS A 128 11.99 9.37 -0.61
N ALA A 129 12.00 8.15 -0.05
CA ALA A 129 13.20 7.30 -0.04
C ALA A 129 13.71 7.01 -1.46
N ARG A 130 12.83 6.79 -2.45
CA ARG A 130 13.23 6.58 -3.85
C ARG A 130 13.83 7.82 -4.49
N GLU A 131 13.29 9.00 -4.18
CA GLU A 131 13.72 10.27 -4.75
C GLU A 131 15.04 10.76 -4.11
N THR A 132 15.18 10.62 -2.80
CA THR A 132 16.37 11.07 -2.07
C THR A 132 17.52 10.08 -2.17
N PHE A 133 17.24 8.78 -2.17
CA PHE A 133 18.22 7.70 -2.17
C PHE A 133 18.30 6.97 -3.52
N ALA A 134 18.32 7.75 -4.61
CA ALA A 134 18.48 7.25 -5.97
C ALA A 134 19.95 7.00 -6.31
N GLY A 135 20.26 5.87 -6.98
CA GLY A 135 21.63 5.52 -7.36
C GLY A 135 22.36 6.63 -8.12
N ARG A 136 21.69 7.29 -9.07
CA ARG A 136 22.26 8.42 -9.83
C ARG A 136 22.72 9.58 -8.94
N ARG A 137 21.95 9.93 -7.91
CA ARG A 137 22.35 10.98 -6.95
C ARG A 137 23.58 10.55 -6.16
N ILE A 138 23.61 9.28 -5.75
CA ILE A 138 24.75 8.73 -5.01
C ILE A 138 26.00 8.69 -5.90
N GLU A 139 25.88 8.38 -7.19
CA GLU A 139 26.98 8.51 -8.16
C GLU A 139 27.51 9.95 -8.22
N GLU A 140 26.62 10.93 -8.36
CA GLU A 140 26.97 12.36 -8.38
C GLU A 140 27.67 12.81 -7.08
N TRP A 141 27.22 12.33 -5.92
CA TRP A 141 27.82 12.70 -4.63
C TRP A 141 29.17 12.02 -4.38
N THR A 142 29.32 10.76 -4.80
CA THR A 142 30.49 9.95 -4.45
C THR A 142 31.58 9.91 -5.52
N GLY A 143 31.24 10.27 -6.77
CA GLY A 143 32.10 10.12 -7.94
C GLY A 143 32.33 8.66 -8.37
N MET A 144 31.58 7.72 -7.81
CA MET A 144 31.65 6.30 -8.16
C MET A 144 30.55 5.94 -9.16
N HIS A 145 30.73 4.82 -9.87
CA HIS A 145 29.75 4.33 -10.83
C HIS A 145 29.55 2.81 -10.72
N GLY A 146 28.33 2.34 -10.97
CA GLY A 146 28.05 0.90 -11.07
C GLY A 146 28.07 0.16 -9.73
N LEU A 147 28.87 -0.90 -9.61
CA LEU A 147 28.80 -1.82 -8.47
C LEU A 147 29.21 -1.21 -7.11
N PRO A 148 30.27 -0.37 -7.03
CA PRO A 148 30.61 0.34 -5.80
C PRO A 148 29.48 1.19 -5.22
N VAL A 149 28.68 1.83 -6.08
CA VAL A 149 27.51 2.63 -5.66
C VAL A 149 26.49 1.75 -4.95
N LYS A 150 26.21 0.57 -5.52
CA LYS A 150 25.31 -0.40 -4.89
C LYS A 150 25.81 -0.83 -3.52
N TRP A 151 27.12 -1.06 -3.37
CA TRP A 151 27.69 -1.46 -2.08
C TRP A 151 27.55 -0.36 -1.03
N VAL A 152 27.81 0.90 -1.39
CA VAL A 152 27.57 2.04 -0.50
C VAL A 152 26.10 2.15 -0.14
N MET A 153 25.18 2.00 -1.11
CA MET A 153 23.74 2.00 -0.83
C MET A 153 23.34 0.91 0.17
N ASP A 154 23.83 -0.32 -0.04
CA ASP A 154 23.52 -1.45 0.83
C ASP A 154 24.14 -1.26 2.23
N ALA A 155 25.34 -0.68 2.33
CA ALA A 155 25.99 -0.36 3.60
C ALA A 155 25.25 0.75 4.37
N ALA A 156 24.81 1.81 3.68
CA ALA A 156 24.02 2.87 4.28
C ALA A 156 22.64 2.38 4.76
N ARG A 157 21.97 1.51 4.00
CA ARG A 157 20.74 0.84 4.47
C ARG A 157 20.97 0.05 5.75
N ARG A 158 22.04 -0.77 5.81
CA ARG A 158 22.41 -1.52 7.02
C ARG A 158 22.73 -0.60 8.20
N LYS A 159 23.35 0.56 7.97
CA LYS A 159 23.63 1.55 9.02
C LYS A 159 22.33 2.11 9.60
N LEU A 160 21.41 2.57 8.73
CA LEU A 160 20.09 3.05 9.14
C LEU A 160 19.24 1.99 9.85
N GLU A 161 19.26 0.74 9.39
CA GLU A 161 18.57 -0.36 10.07
C GLU A 161 19.09 -0.59 11.49
N ARG A 162 20.41 -0.53 11.69
CA ARG A 162 21.04 -0.64 13.02
C ARG A 162 20.68 0.52 13.92
N GLU A 163 20.73 1.75 13.41
CA GLU A 163 20.36 2.96 14.16
C GLU A 163 18.89 2.94 14.56
N ALA A 164 18.00 2.56 13.63
CA ALA A 164 16.59 2.38 13.91
C ALA A 164 16.37 1.29 14.98
N ALA A 165 17.03 0.13 14.86
CA ALA A 165 16.93 -0.93 15.86
C ALA A 165 17.40 -0.47 17.26
N ALA A 166 18.48 0.32 17.33
CA ALA A 166 18.98 0.90 18.58
C ALA A 166 18.00 1.92 19.19
N ALA A 167 17.37 2.76 18.35
CA ALA A 167 16.36 3.71 18.80
C ALA A 167 15.11 3.00 19.36
N HIS A 168 14.63 1.95 18.69
CA HIS A 168 13.46 1.17 19.14
C HIS A 168 13.75 0.37 20.42
N SER A 169 14.95 -0.20 20.55
CA SER A 169 15.36 -0.93 21.76
C SER A 169 15.35 -0.05 23.03
N SER A 170 15.47 1.27 22.86
CA SER A 170 15.54 2.22 23.98
C SER A 170 14.16 2.68 24.47
N LEU A 171 13.13 2.60 23.62
CA LEU A 171 11.80 3.16 23.91
C LEU A 171 10.77 2.13 24.35
N THR A 172 10.98 0.85 24.04
CA THR A 172 9.98 -0.17 24.30
C THR A 172 10.63 -1.38 24.96
N GLY A 173 10.34 -1.63 26.24
CA GLY A 173 10.47 -2.94 26.89
C GLY A 173 9.47 -3.98 26.34
N VAL A 174 9.10 -3.84 25.06
CA VAL A 174 8.19 -4.71 24.32
C VAL A 174 9.06 -5.67 23.51
N PRO A 175 8.79 -6.98 23.55
CA PRO A 175 9.62 -8.00 22.91
C PRO A 175 9.85 -7.69 21.42
N ALA A 176 11.13 -7.75 21.03
CA ALA A 176 11.59 -7.45 19.68
C ALA A 176 10.86 -8.28 18.62
N MET A 177 10.31 -7.60 17.61
CA MET A 177 9.85 -8.26 16.39
C MET A 177 11.04 -8.93 15.69
N PRO A 178 10.85 -10.11 15.09
CA PRO A 178 11.94 -10.86 14.47
C PRO A 178 12.60 -10.06 13.34
N ALA A 179 13.94 -9.95 13.38
CA ALA A 179 14.77 -9.19 12.45
C ALA A 179 14.78 -9.78 11.02
N ASP A 180 14.38 -11.04 10.86
CA ASP A 180 14.18 -11.62 9.54
C ASP A 180 12.85 -11.12 8.96
N GLY A 181 12.94 -10.04 8.16
CA GLY A 181 11.85 -9.43 7.40
C GLY A 181 11.17 -10.32 6.34
N LYS A 182 11.19 -11.64 6.54
CA LYS A 182 10.44 -12.67 5.80
C LYS A 182 9.37 -13.29 6.70
N SER A 183 8.55 -12.45 7.33
CA SER A 183 7.28 -12.95 7.89
C SER A 183 6.48 -13.58 6.74
N ALA A 184 5.84 -14.73 6.95
CA ALA A 184 4.99 -15.38 5.95
C ALA A 184 3.83 -14.47 5.46
N LEU A 185 3.57 -13.37 6.18
CA LEU A 185 2.66 -12.29 5.80
C LEU A 185 3.26 -11.28 4.80
N SER A 186 4.58 -11.32 4.55
CA SER A 186 5.31 -10.44 3.62
C SER A 186 4.77 -10.48 2.18
N ARG A 187 4.18 -11.60 1.74
CA ARG A 187 3.55 -11.67 0.41
C ARG A 187 2.27 -10.84 0.29
N TYR A 188 1.67 -10.41 1.40
CA TYR A 188 0.36 -9.78 1.45
C TYR A 188 0.36 -8.34 1.99
N GLU A 189 1.51 -7.81 2.44
CA GLU A 189 1.58 -6.41 2.90
C GLU A 189 2.36 -5.53 1.91
N PRO A 190 1.72 -4.98 0.86
CA PRO A 190 2.31 -3.94 0.02
C PRO A 190 2.76 -2.68 0.80
N PHE A 191 2.39 -2.62 2.08
CA PHE A 191 2.57 -1.48 2.99
C PHE A 191 3.64 -1.70 4.05
N ALA A 192 4.28 -2.86 4.09
CA ALA A 192 5.47 -3.03 4.91
C ALA A 192 6.51 -1.98 4.47
N MET A 193 6.86 -1.08 5.39
CA MET A 193 7.97 -0.15 5.26
C MET A 193 9.17 -0.76 5.97
N CYS A 194 10.32 -0.76 5.31
CA CYS A 194 11.55 -1.14 5.99
C CYS A 194 11.98 -0.03 6.96
N ALA A 195 12.66 -0.40 8.06
CA ALA A 195 13.11 0.57 9.07
C ALA A 195 13.96 1.70 8.46
N TRP A 196 14.84 1.37 7.50
CA TRP A 196 15.63 2.37 6.79
C TRP A 196 14.81 3.30 5.90
N GLU A 197 13.68 2.86 5.34
CA GLU A 197 12.81 3.74 4.53
C GLU A 197 12.17 4.81 5.41
N VAL A 198 11.73 4.42 6.62
CA VAL A 198 11.18 5.35 7.60
C VAL A 198 12.25 6.34 8.06
N ALA A 199 13.44 5.85 8.44
CA ALA A 199 14.55 6.72 8.86
C ALA A 199 14.92 7.73 7.76
N LEU A 200 15.07 7.28 6.51
CA LEU A 200 15.33 8.18 5.37
C LEU A 200 14.23 9.22 5.15
N SER A 201 12.96 8.88 5.43
CA SER A 201 11.84 9.81 5.23
C SER A 201 11.85 10.99 6.20
N GLU A 202 12.58 10.86 7.31
CA GLU A 202 12.75 11.90 8.31
C GLU A 202 14.02 12.75 8.04
N MET A 203 14.89 12.29 7.14
CA MET A 203 16.13 12.98 6.76
C MET A 203 15.94 13.90 5.56
N SER A 204 16.57 15.07 5.64
CA SER A 204 16.78 15.99 4.52
C SER A 204 17.78 15.42 3.51
N VAL A 205 17.79 15.97 2.29
CA VAL A 205 18.71 15.52 1.23
C VAL A 205 20.18 15.69 1.63
N ASP A 206 20.51 16.76 2.37
CA ASP A 206 21.89 17.02 2.82
C ASP A 206 22.33 16.06 3.93
N GLU A 207 21.42 15.67 4.81
CA GLU A 207 21.68 14.62 5.82
C GLU A 207 21.90 13.26 5.14
N VAL A 208 21.06 12.91 4.16
CA VAL A 208 21.23 11.67 3.38
C VAL A 208 22.57 11.68 2.62
N ARG A 209 22.94 12.81 2.02
CA ARG A 209 24.24 12.97 1.37
C ARG A 209 25.40 12.79 2.35
N SER A 210 25.30 13.41 3.53
CA SER A 210 26.32 13.32 4.58
C SER A 210 26.51 11.88 5.05
N LEU A 211 25.40 11.17 5.30
CA LEU A 211 25.40 9.74 5.64
C LEU A 211 26.09 8.90 4.57
N VAL A 212 25.76 9.13 3.29
CA VAL A 212 26.36 8.38 2.17
C VAL A 212 27.87 8.61 2.08
N LEU A 213 28.32 9.85 2.25
CA LEU A 213 29.75 10.19 2.23
C LEU A 213 30.50 9.62 3.44
N GLU A 214 29.87 9.62 4.61
CA GLU A 214 30.41 9.00 5.82
C GLU A 214 30.58 7.48 5.62
N VAL A 215 29.53 6.79 5.14
CA VAL A 215 29.57 5.35 4.85
C VAL A 215 30.64 5.02 3.82
N LYS A 216 30.77 5.83 2.75
CA LYS A 216 31.87 5.68 1.78
C LYS A 216 33.23 5.77 2.48
N GLY A 217 33.45 6.82 3.26
CA GLY A 217 34.72 7.02 3.96
C GLY A 217 35.03 5.94 4.99
N GLU A 218 34.01 5.37 5.64
CA GLU A 218 34.16 4.18 6.49
C GLU A 218 34.62 2.97 5.68
N MET A 219 33.95 2.68 4.56
CA MET A 219 34.29 1.54 3.68
C MET A 219 35.70 1.65 3.08
N GLU A 220 36.13 2.85 2.70
CA GLU A 220 37.50 3.11 2.23
C GLU A 220 38.52 2.89 3.34
N ARG A 221 38.22 3.33 4.57
CA ARG A 221 39.11 3.18 5.72
C ARG A 221 39.27 1.72 6.15
N THR A 222 38.21 0.91 6.03
CA THR A 222 38.21 -0.50 6.41
C THR A 222 38.70 -1.43 5.30
N GLY A 223 38.90 -0.92 4.07
CA GLY A 223 39.23 -1.75 2.91
C GLY A 223 38.07 -2.67 2.47
N GLU A 224 36.82 -2.31 2.80
CA GLU A 224 35.65 -3.13 2.47
C GLU A 224 35.42 -3.19 0.95
N PHE A 225 35.78 -2.13 0.22
CA PHE A 225 35.66 -2.09 -1.24
C PHE A 225 36.53 -3.15 -1.92
N GLU A 226 37.77 -3.28 -1.51
CA GLU A 226 38.74 -4.26 -2.02
C GLU A 226 38.25 -5.68 -1.76
N ALA A 227 37.82 -5.95 -0.52
CA ALA A 227 37.27 -7.25 -0.14
C ALA A 227 36.02 -7.64 -0.96
N LEU A 228 35.11 -6.69 -1.18
CA LEU A 228 33.93 -6.91 -2.02
C LEU A 228 34.29 -7.12 -3.50
N TRP A 229 35.34 -6.45 -3.98
CA TRP A 229 35.84 -6.61 -5.34
C TRP A 229 36.45 -8.00 -5.56
N GLU A 230 37.26 -8.48 -4.63
CA GLU A 230 37.81 -9.85 -4.65
C GLU A 230 36.69 -10.90 -4.70
N LYS A 231 35.70 -10.78 -3.81
CA LYS A 231 34.54 -11.67 -3.78
C LYS A 231 33.75 -11.67 -5.10
N GLU A 232 33.61 -10.51 -5.73
CA GLU A 232 32.93 -10.41 -7.03
C GLU A 232 33.77 -11.03 -8.16
N ARG A 233 35.11 -10.91 -8.12
CA ARG A 233 36.01 -11.59 -9.06
C ARG A 233 35.92 -13.10 -8.92
N GLU A 234 35.94 -13.61 -7.69
CA GLU A 234 35.75 -15.04 -7.40
C GLU A 234 34.41 -15.54 -7.94
N ARG A 235 33.31 -14.81 -7.66
CA ARG A 235 31.97 -15.15 -8.17
C ARG A 235 31.93 -15.23 -9.69
N LYS A 236 32.61 -14.31 -10.38
CA LYS A 236 32.70 -14.31 -11.86
C LYS A 236 33.55 -15.47 -12.36
N ALA A 237 34.68 -15.76 -11.73
CA ALA A 237 35.54 -16.89 -12.08
C ALA A 237 34.80 -18.24 -11.92
N SER A 238 34.06 -18.44 -10.84
CA SER A 238 33.24 -19.64 -10.63
C SER A 238 32.16 -19.81 -11.70
N LYS A 239 31.50 -18.71 -12.09
CA LYS A 239 30.49 -18.74 -13.17
C LYS A 239 31.07 -19.08 -14.53
N GLN A 240 32.30 -18.62 -14.82
CA GLN A 240 32.99 -18.95 -16.07
C GLN A 240 33.37 -20.43 -16.14
N LYS A 241 33.83 -21.02 -15.02
CA LYS A 241 34.13 -22.46 -14.95
C LYS A 241 32.90 -23.31 -15.22
N VAL A 242 31.77 -23.00 -14.57
CA VAL A 242 30.49 -23.71 -14.77
C VAL A 242 29.96 -23.57 -16.21
N ALA A 243 30.27 -22.48 -16.91
CA ALA A 243 29.84 -22.28 -18.28
C ALA A 243 30.74 -22.98 -19.33
N GLN A 244 31.91 -23.47 -18.92
CA GLN A 244 32.84 -24.21 -19.79
C GLN A 244 32.70 -25.73 -19.66
N GLU A 245 32.03 -26.20 -18.61
CA GLU A 245 31.62 -27.60 -18.39
C GLU A 245 30.30 -27.89 -19.14
#